data_AF-A0A4Z0PVW1-F1
#
_entry.id   AF-A0A4Z0PVW1-F1
#
_cell.length_a   1.000
_cell.length_b   1.000
_cell.length_c   1.000
_cell.angle_alpha   90.00
_cell.angle_beta   90.00
_cell.angle_gamma   90.00
#
_symmetry.space_group_name_H-M   'P 1'
#
loop_
_entity.id
_entity.type
_entity.pdbx_description
1 polymer ?
#
loop_
_entity_poly.entity_id
_entity_poly.type
_entity_poly.pdbx_seq_one_letter_code
_entity_poly.pdbx_strand_id
1 'polypeptide(L)'
;MSSKIDLTEWSLSEEDLVLQENIAQVRIHLAYPGHRPYLHLAPAERRQAISAHYRQDYRQLRSLLNGHTYQRIGSSVRPTGVVLQLPLNQLPALLGQSVVESVSVDAIEGLKARELAPEPSFWCLLARFAIQIEHETSGLQKYEMRHLLVRAFTLAEAEAKLVRSFARYEEPYLNSAGYLVRWHFEAFVDSYQLDVSAADTFLSEEGVEVFSSLHQRRLQPAMEWHPDTPSEDSKRY
;
A
#
# COMPACT_ATOMS: atom_id res chain seq x y z
N MET A 1 4.55 4.06 -19.14
CA MET A 1 5.82 3.71 -18.47
C MET A 1 5.76 4.35 -17.10
N SER A 2 5.91 3.58 -16.03
CA SER A 2 5.99 4.16 -14.67
C SER A 2 7.27 4.97 -14.60
N SER A 3 7.20 6.26 -14.23
CA SER A 3 8.41 7.05 -14.06
C SER A 3 9.21 6.50 -12.89
N LYS A 4 10.54 6.43 -13.05
CA LYS A 4 11.45 5.94 -12.01
C LYS A 4 11.73 6.98 -10.91
N ILE A 5 11.21 8.19 -11.06
CA ILE A 5 11.38 9.30 -10.10
C ILE A 5 10.07 10.07 -9.98
N ASP A 6 9.69 10.43 -8.76
CA ASP A 6 8.60 11.38 -8.51
C ASP A 6 9.19 12.72 -8.07
N LEU A 7 8.87 13.77 -8.83
CA LEU A 7 9.34 15.14 -8.62
C LEU A 7 8.20 16.11 -8.29
N THR A 8 6.99 15.60 -8.11
CA THR A 8 5.76 16.41 -7.95
C THR A 8 5.88 17.34 -6.74
N GLU A 9 6.43 16.84 -5.62
CA GLU A 9 6.67 17.62 -4.41
C GLU A 9 7.64 18.78 -4.63
N TRP A 10 8.52 18.70 -5.62
CA TRP A 10 9.54 19.72 -5.90
C TRP A 10 9.10 20.70 -6.98
N SER A 11 7.93 20.50 -7.59
CA SER A 11 7.47 21.26 -8.78
C SER A 11 8.48 21.24 -9.92
N LEU A 12 9.20 20.13 -10.07
CA LEU A 12 10.17 19.91 -11.13
C LEU A 12 9.62 18.85 -12.09
N SER A 13 9.98 18.99 -13.36
CA SER A 13 9.85 17.95 -14.38
C SER A 13 11.17 17.21 -14.57
N GLU A 14 11.15 16.09 -15.29
CA GLU A 14 12.39 15.38 -15.66
C GLU A 14 13.31 16.25 -16.57
N GLU A 15 12.73 17.16 -17.36
CA GLU A 15 13.48 18.10 -18.21
C GLU A 15 14.25 19.13 -17.39
N ASP A 16 13.66 19.58 -16.27
CA ASP A 16 14.31 20.53 -15.36
C ASP A 16 15.58 19.95 -14.74
N LEU A 17 15.63 18.63 -14.50
CA LEU A 17 16.79 17.99 -13.89
C LEU A 17 18.08 18.32 -14.63
N VAL A 18 18.06 18.31 -15.97
CA VAL A 18 19.25 18.54 -16.82
C VAL A 18 19.85 19.93 -16.61
N LEU A 19 19.03 20.91 -16.24
CA LEU A 19 19.43 22.30 -16.11
C LEU A 19 19.80 22.69 -14.67
N GLN A 20 19.49 21.84 -13.67
CA GLN A 20 19.67 22.16 -12.26
C GLN A 20 20.98 21.61 -11.71
N GLU A 21 21.81 22.49 -11.15
CA GLU A 21 23.06 22.13 -10.48
C GLU A 21 22.90 21.95 -8.97
N ASN A 22 21.71 22.23 -8.43
CA ASN A 22 21.41 22.07 -7.01
C ASN A 22 21.74 20.65 -6.53
N ILE A 23 22.38 20.57 -5.36
CA ILE A 23 22.70 19.29 -4.74
C ILE A 23 21.43 18.72 -4.13
N ALA A 24 21.11 17.47 -4.51
CA ALA A 24 20.00 16.73 -3.93
C ALA A 24 20.52 15.58 -3.07
N GLN A 25 19.89 15.39 -1.92
CA GLN A 25 19.99 14.13 -1.18
C GLN A 25 19.00 13.15 -1.80
N VAL A 26 19.52 12.05 -2.33
CA VAL A 26 18.72 11.08 -3.08
C VAL A 26 18.93 9.67 -2.57
N ARG A 27 17.90 8.86 -2.74
CA ARG A 27 17.86 7.44 -2.45
C ARG A 27 17.67 6.67 -3.75
N ILE A 28 18.67 5.87 -4.13
CA ILE A 28 18.63 5.06 -5.36
C ILE A 28 18.37 3.61 -4.96
N HIS A 29 17.30 3.02 -5.49
CA HIS A 29 16.92 1.64 -5.27
C HIS A 29 17.32 0.76 -6.47
N LEU A 30 17.84 -0.43 -6.17
CA LEU A 30 18.21 -1.41 -7.20
C LEU A 30 16.97 -2.17 -7.70
N ALA A 31 16.96 -2.45 -9.00
CA ALA A 31 15.97 -3.31 -9.65
C ALA A 31 15.89 -4.68 -8.98
N TYR A 32 14.66 -5.18 -8.78
CA TYR A 32 14.48 -6.56 -8.35
C TYR A 32 14.79 -7.49 -9.54
N PRO A 33 15.58 -8.56 -9.37
CA PRO A 33 16.07 -9.39 -10.48
C PRO A 33 15.00 -10.24 -11.21
N GLY A 34 13.72 -10.02 -10.93
CA GLY A 34 12.62 -10.92 -11.28
C GLY A 34 12.69 -12.25 -10.52
N HIS A 35 11.59 -13.01 -10.48
CA HIS A 35 11.56 -14.30 -9.78
C HIS A 35 11.69 -15.50 -10.73
N ARG A 36 11.27 -15.36 -11.99
CA ARG A 36 11.18 -16.46 -12.97
C ARG A 36 12.48 -17.26 -13.13
N PRO A 37 13.67 -16.64 -13.28
CA PRO A 37 14.91 -17.39 -13.44
C PRO A 37 15.27 -18.28 -12.25
N TYR A 38 14.67 -18.04 -11.07
CA TYR A 38 15.03 -18.72 -9.82
C TYR A 38 14.02 -19.79 -9.41
N LEU A 39 12.90 -19.97 -10.12
CA LEU A 39 11.84 -20.89 -9.70
C LEU A 39 12.33 -22.34 -9.57
N HIS A 40 13.27 -22.76 -10.42
CA HIS A 40 13.85 -24.12 -10.38
C HIS A 40 14.77 -24.39 -9.17
N LEU A 41 15.21 -23.36 -8.44
CA LEU A 41 16.12 -23.51 -7.30
C LEU A 41 15.35 -23.81 -6.00
N ALA A 42 15.99 -24.42 -5.00
CA ALA A 42 15.40 -24.57 -3.67
C ALA A 42 15.29 -23.19 -2.96
N PRO A 43 14.38 -22.99 -1.98
CA PRO A 43 14.19 -21.68 -1.35
C PRO A 43 15.46 -21.03 -0.76
N ALA A 44 16.36 -21.83 -0.17
CA ALA A 44 17.62 -21.31 0.35
C ALA A 44 18.56 -20.83 -0.78
N GLU A 45 18.64 -21.60 -1.87
CA GLU A 45 19.43 -21.29 -3.05
C GLU A 45 18.87 -20.08 -3.81
N ARG A 46 17.53 -19.97 -3.92
CA ARG A 46 16.85 -18.77 -4.47
C ARG A 46 17.29 -17.51 -3.73
N ARG A 47 17.27 -17.53 -2.39
CA ARG A 47 17.72 -16.39 -1.57
C ARG A 47 19.19 -16.05 -1.81
N GLN A 48 20.05 -17.06 -1.93
CA GLN A 48 21.47 -16.86 -2.22
C GLN A 48 21.70 -16.27 -3.62
N ALA A 49 21.02 -16.80 -4.64
CA ALA A 49 21.11 -16.34 -6.02
C ALA A 49 20.61 -14.90 -6.18
N ILE A 50 19.44 -14.57 -5.60
CA ILE A 50 18.92 -13.20 -5.56
C ILE A 50 19.90 -12.26 -4.84
N SER A 51 20.47 -12.69 -3.71
CA SER A 51 21.45 -11.88 -2.99
C SER A 51 22.74 -11.68 -3.81
N ALA A 52 23.18 -12.69 -4.57
CA ALA A 52 24.32 -12.57 -5.47
C ALA A 52 24.04 -11.58 -6.61
N HIS A 53 22.85 -11.61 -7.19
CA HIS A 53 22.40 -10.65 -8.19
C HIS A 53 22.44 -9.22 -7.64
N TYR A 54 21.85 -8.98 -6.47
CA TYR A 54 21.91 -7.67 -5.81
C TYR A 54 23.35 -7.18 -5.60
N ARG A 55 24.28 -8.07 -5.19
CA ARG A 55 25.70 -7.69 -5.05
C ARG A 55 26.36 -7.36 -6.38
N GLN A 56 25.95 -7.98 -7.48
CA GLN A 56 26.44 -7.66 -8.83
C GLN A 56 25.94 -6.28 -9.25
N ASP A 57 24.64 -6.05 -9.19
CA ASP A 57 24.02 -4.77 -9.57
C ASP A 57 24.51 -3.63 -8.70
N TYR A 58 24.69 -3.88 -7.40
CA TYR A 58 25.29 -2.92 -6.50
C TYR A 58 26.72 -2.56 -6.88
N ARG A 59 27.54 -3.52 -7.34
CA ARG A 59 28.89 -3.21 -7.85
C ARG A 59 28.82 -2.34 -9.10
N GLN A 60 27.88 -2.61 -10.01
CA GLN A 60 27.65 -1.78 -11.18
C GLN A 60 27.23 -0.36 -10.77
N LEU A 61 26.24 -0.22 -9.88
CA LEU A 61 25.83 1.09 -9.35
C LEU A 61 27.00 1.83 -8.69
N ARG A 62 27.81 1.17 -7.87
CA ARG A 62 29.00 1.78 -7.26
C ARG A 62 30.00 2.32 -8.29
N SER A 63 30.16 1.65 -9.43
CA SER A 63 31.05 2.12 -10.49
C SER A 63 30.52 3.39 -11.17
N LEU A 64 29.20 3.54 -11.27
CA LEU A 64 28.55 4.75 -11.81
C LEU A 64 28.66 5.93 -10.84
N LEU A 65 28.72 5.65 -9.54
CA LEU A 65 28.84 6.64 -8.47
C LEU A 65 30.30 6.95 -8.10
N ASN A 66 31.25 6.66 -8.99
CA ASN A 66 32.67 6.83 -8.71
C ASN A 66 32.98 8.29 -8.30
N GLY A 67 33.69 8.45 -7.18
CA GLY A 67 34.01 9.76 -6.61
C GLY A 67 32.95 10.33 -5.65
N HIS A 68 31.77 9.71 -5.53
CA HIS A 68 30.75 10.12 -4.57
C HIS A 68 30.85 9.31 -3.27
N THR A 69 30.62 9.98 -2.14
CA THR A 69 30.39 9.32 -0.85
C THR A 69 28.92 8.92 -0.75
N TYR A 70 28.65 7.68 -0.31
CA TYR A 70 27.30 7.17 -0.17
C TYR A 70 27.17 6.23 1.03
N GLN A 71 25.94 6.13 1.53
CA GLN A 71 25.51 5.13 2.51
C GLN A 71 24.77 4.00 1.80
N ARG A 72 25.08 2.75 2.13
CA ARG A 72 24.36 1.58 1.59
C ARG A 72 22.98 1.45 2.23
N ILE A 73 21.98 1.11 1.41
CA ILE A 73 20.67 0.61 1.86
C ILE A 73 20.71 -0.92 1.87
N GLY A 74 20.17 -1.53 2.93
CA GLY A 74 20.21 -2.97 3.12
C GLY A 74 21.54 -3.46 3.70
N SER A 75 21.73 -4.78 3.67
CA SER A 75 22.89 -5.43 4.27
C SER A 75 24.06 -5.55 3.30
N SER A 76 25.24 -5.93 3.80
CA SER A 76 26.37 -6.30 2.93
C SER A 76 26.08 -7.51 2.05
N VAL A 77 25.25 -8.43 2.54
CA VAL A 77 24.86 -9.65 1.83
C VAL A 77 23.83 -9.36 0.74
N ARG A 78 22.90 -8.45 1.01
CA ARG A 78 21.82 -8.04 0.11
C ARG A 78 21.70 -6.52 0.11
N PRO A 79 22.60 -5.82 -0.61
CA PRO A 79 22.49 -4.39 -0.83
C PRO A 79 21.28 -4.11 -1.72
N THR A 80 20.41 -3.19 -1.33
CA THR A 80 19.20 -2.85 -2.09
C THR A 80 19.23 -1.45 -2.69
N GLY A 81 20.32 -0.69 -2.46
CA GLY A 81 20.44 0.67 -2.95
C GLY A 81 21.49 1.49 -2.21
N VAL A 82 21.43 2.80 -2.41
CA VAL A 82 22.28 3.80 -1.74
C VAL A 82 21.52 5.08 -1.41
N VAL A 83 21.98 5.78 -0.38
CA VAL A 83 21.64 7.18 -0.10
C VAL A 83 22.90 8.01 -0.29
N LEU A 84 22.81 9.13 -1.00
CA LEU A 84 23.94 10.02 -1.29
C LEU A 84 23.49 11.43 -1.67
N GLN A 85 24.46 12.32 -1.78
CA GLN A 85 24.26 13.67 -2.31
C GLN A 85 24.89 13.78 -3.70
N LEU A 86 24.13 14.30 -4.66
CA LEU A 86 24.61 14.54 -6.02
C LEU A 86 23.84 15.68 -6.72
N PRO A 87 24.44 16.40 -7.68
CA PRO A 87 23.75 17.43 -8.46
C PRO A 87 22.57 16.86 -9.27
N LEU A 88 21.41 17.52 -9.27
CA LEU A 88 20.20 17.03 -9.97
C LEU A 88 20.45 16.63 -11.44
N ASN A 89 21.30 17.37 -12.16
CA ASN A 89 21.65 17.09 -13.56
C ASN A 89 22.35 15.75 -13.80
N GLN A 90 22.83 15.06 -12.76
CA GLN A 90 23.39 13.71 -12.87
C GLN A 90 22.33 12.60 -12.76
N LEU A 91 21.13 12.91 -12.25
CA LEU A 91 20.06 11.93 -12.07
C LEU A 91 19.59 11.28 -13.39
N PRO A 92 19.40 12.00 -14.52
CA PRO A 92 18.97 11.38 -15.76
C PRO A 92 19.86 10.21 -16.22
N ALA A 93 21.19 10.34 -16.05
CA ALA A 93 22.14 9.30 -16.41
C ALA A 93 21.99 8.03 -15.55
N LEU A 94 21.58 8.19 -14.29
CA LEU A 94 21.31 7.09 -13.35
C LEU A 94 19.95 6.45 -13.61
N LEU A 95 18.92 7.23 -13.90
CA LEU A 95 17.57 6.74 -14.22
C LEU A 95 17.56 5.84 -15.47
N GLY A 96 18.43 6.14 -16.44
CA GLY A 96 18.64 5.34 -17.65
C GLY A 96 19.28 3.96 -17.42
N GLN A 97 19.77 3.66 -16.22
CA GLN A 97 20.44 2.39 -15.93
C GLN A 97 19.45 1.28 -15.63
N SER A 98 19.68 0.09 -16.18
CA SER A 98 18.82 -1.09 -15.95
C SER A 98 18.84 -1.58 -14.51
N VAL A 99 19.96 -1.37 -13.80
CA VAL A 99 20.12 -1.76 -12.39
C VAL A 99 19.37 -0.85 -11.42
N VAL A 100 18.88 0.32 -11.87
CA VAL A 100 18.12 1.27 -11.04
C VAL A 100 16.64 1.05 -11.24
N GLU A 101 15.94 0.68 -10.16
CA GLU A 101 14.48 0.57 -10.13
C GLU A 101 13.85 1.96 -10.06
N SER A 102 14.27 2.71 -9.05
CA SER A 102 13.69 4.00 -8.72
C SER A 102 14.70 4.89 -8.00
N VAL A 103 14.45 6.19 -8.07
CA VAL A 103 15.15 7.21 -7.31
C VAL A 103 14.11 8.03 -6.55
N SER A 104 14.32 8.20 -5.25
CA SER A 104 13.55 9.11 -4.41
C SER A 104 14.42 10.29 -4.04
N VAL A 105 13.85 11.50 -4.04
CA VAL A 105 14.54 12.74 -3.65
C VAL A 105 14.11 13.11 -2.25
N ASP A 106 15.03 13.00 -1.29
CA ASP A 106 14.75 13.31 0.12
C ASP A 106 14.85 14.83 0.39
N ALA A 107 15.79 15.52 -0.27
CA ALA A 107 15.98 16.97 -0.16
C ALA A 107 16.69 17.56 -1.38
N ILE A 108 16.45 18.84 -1.68
CA ILE A 108 17.16 19.60 -2.71
C ILE A 108 17.64 20.93 -2.11
N GLU A 109 18.93 21.24 -2.23
CA GLU A 109 19.50 22.50 -1.77
C GLU A 109 18.80 23.71 -2.42
N GLY A 110 18.34 24.66 -1.61
CA GLY A 110 17.68 25.88 -2.09
C GLY A 110 16.23 25.72 -2.52
N LEU A 111 15.68 24.50 -2.52
CA LEU A 111 14.27 24.26 -2.77
C LEU A 111 13.59 23.73 -1.51
N LYS A 112 12.34 24.13 -1.31
CA LYS A 112 11.48 23.58 -0.27
C LYS A 112 10.45 22.68 -0.94
N ALA A 113 10.36 21.43 -0.49
CA ALA A 113 9.29 20.54 -0.90
C ALA A 113 7.95 21.21 -0.63
N ARG A 114 7.03 21.10 -1.59
CA ARG A 114 5.64 21.43 -1.39
C ARG A 114 5.03 20.39 -0.48
N GLU A 115 4.38 20.86 0.58
CA GLU A 115 3.42 20.03 1.29
C GLU A 115 2.26 19.78 0.33
N LEU A 116 2.19 18.57 -0.23
CA LEU A 116 0.99 18.13 -0.92
C LEU A 116 -0.12 18.04 0.13
N ALA A 117 -1.25 18.69 -0.15
CA ALA A 117 -2.42 18.51 0.70
C ALA A 117 -2.77 17.01 0.68
N PRO A 118 -2.92 16.36 1.85
CA PRO A 118 -3.31 14.96 1.87
C PRO A 118 -4.62 14.82 1.13
N GLU A 119 -4.74 13.87 0.22
CA GLU A 119 -6.02 13.62 -0.44
C GLU A 119 -6.91 12.73 0.44
N PRO A 120 -8.22 13.01 0.50
CA PRO A 120 -9.12 12.18 1.30
C PRO A 120 -9.35 10.85 0.57
N SER A 121 -9.11 9.76 1.29
CA SER A 121 -9.30 8.38 0.82
C SER A 121 -10.56 7.79 1.43
N PHE A 122 -10.97 6.61 0.93
CA PHE A 122 -12.05 5.86 1.55
C PHE A 122 -11.54 5.06 2.75
N TRP A 123 -12.29 5.13 3.84
CA TRP A 123 -12.11 4.30 5.02
C TRP A 123 -13.27 3.30 5.11
N CYS A 124 -12.96 2.04 5.37
CA CYS A 124 -13.92 1.01 5.75
C CYS A 124 -13.84 0.78 7.26
N LEU A 125 -14.91 1.08 7.99
CA LEU A 125 -15.01 0.87 9.43
C LEU A 125 -15.98 -0.26 9.72
N LEU A 126 -15.57 -1.19 10.58
CA LEU A 126 -16.41 -2.26 11.08
C LEU A 126 -17.06 -1.80 12.39
N ALA A 127 -18.34 -1.44 12.36
CA ALA A 127 -19.10 -0.98 13.52
C ALA A 127 -19.96 -2.11 14.10
N ARG A 128 -20.05 -2.18 15.43
CA ARG A 128 -20.94 -3.09 16.15
C ARG A 128 -22.14 -2.32 16.71
N PHE A 129 -23.33 -2.86 16.48
CA PHE A 129 -24.58 -2.36 17.02
C PHE A 129 -25.27 -3.44 17.84
N ALA A 130 -25.59 -3.16 19.10
CA ALA A 130 -26.45 -4.02 19.89
C ALA A 130 -27.91 -3.84 19.46
N ILE A 131 -28.68 -4.93 19.41
CA ILE A 131 -30.13 -4.87 19.25
C ILE A 131 -30.73 -4.86 20.65
N GLN A 132 -31.40 -3.78 21.01
CA GLN A 132 -32.03 -3.58 22.31
C GLN A 132 -33.54 -3.70 22.16
N ILE A 133 -34.14 -4.57 22.97
CA ILE A 133 -35.58 -4.82 23.01
C ILE A 133 -36.11 -4.32 24.36
N GLU A 134 -37.24 -3.62 24.32
CA GLU A 134 -37.91 -3.09 25.51
C GLU A 134 -38.15 -4.18 26.56
N HIS A 135 -37.81 -3.85 27.81
CA HIS A 135 -37.93 -4.71 29.01
C HIS A 135 -37.04 -5.97 29.04
N GLU A 136 -36.22 -6.26 28.03
CA GLU A 136 -35.24 -7.35 28.11
C GLU A 136 -34.01 -6.93 28.94
N THR A 137 -33.70 -7.70 29.99
CA THR A 137 -32.60 -7.38 30.93
C THR A 137 -31.63 -8.54 31.18
N SER A 138 -31.90 -9.73 30.61
CA SER A 138 -31.06 -10.92 30.78
C SER A 138 -31.17 -11.84 29.56
N GLY A 139 -30.24 -12.79 29.43
CA GLY A 139 -30.17 -13.71 28.31
C GLY A 139 -29.11 -13.34 27.26
N LEU A 140 -29.21 -13.94 26.08
CA LEU A 140 -28.30 -13.70 24.97
C LEU A 140 -28.81 -12.52 24.12
N GLN A 141 -28.05 -11.43 24.10
CA GLN A 141 -28.34 -10.27 23.25
C GLN A 141 -27.83 -10.50 21.82
N LYS A 142 -28.65 -10.11 20.84
CA LYS A 142 -28.24 -10.07 19.44
C LYS A 142 -27.51 -8.77 19.13
N TYR A 143 -26.55 -8.84 18.23
CA TYR A 143 -25.84 -7.69 17.70
C TYR A 143 -25.65 -7.81 16.19
N GLU A 144 -25.41 -6.66 15.56
CA GLU A 144 -25.11 -6.54 14.13
C GLU A 144 -23.70 -5.96 13.95
N MET A 145 -22.95 -6.52 13.01
CA MET A 145 -21.64 -6.02 12.58
C MET A 145 -21.80 -5.41 11.19
N ARG A 146 -21.46 -4.14 11.00
CA ARG A 146 -21.64 -3.40 9.74
C ARG A 146 -20.31 -2.88 9.23
N HIS A 147 -20.00 -3.15 7.98
CA HIS A 147 -18.92 -2.48 7.26
C HIS A 147 -19.47 -1.18 6.66
N LEU A 148 -18.84 -0.06 6.99
CA LEU A 148 -19.28 1.28 6.63
C LEU A 148 -18.15 1.99 5.88
N LEU A 149 -18.45 2.46 4.68
CA LEU A 149 -17.51 3.21 3.85
C LEU A 149 -17.75 4.71 4.00
N VAL A 150 -16.68 5.45 4.25
CA VAL A 150 -16.74 6.91 4.34
C VAL A 150 -15.45 7.53 3.79
N ARG A 151 -15.58 8.65 3.08
CA ARG A 151 -14.44 9.40 2.60
C ARG A 151 -13.95 10.37 3.67
N ALA A 152 -12.68 10.30 4.04
CA ALA A 152 -12.06 11.13 5.09
C ALA A 152 -10.53 11.23 4.93
N PHE A 153 -9.93 12.26 5.50
CA PHE A 153 -8.47 12.42 5.55
C PHE A 153 -7.83 11.57 6.64
N THR A 154 -8.57 11.32 7.72
CA THR A 154 -8.08 10.59 8.89
C THR A 154 -9.14 9.63 9.44
N LEU A 155 -8.71 8.62 10.19
CA LEU A 155 -9.60 7.72 10.90
C LEU A 155 -10.55 8.48 11.86
N ALA A 156 -10.02 9.42 12.64
CA ALA A 156 -10.83 10.18 13.60
C ALA A 156 -11.95 10.99 12.90
N GLU A 157 -11.67 11.56 11.73
CA GLU A 157 -12.69 12.22 10.93
C GLU A 157 -13.72 11.23 10.37
N ALA A 158 -13.27 10.05 9.91
CA ALA A 158 -14.15 8.99 9.43
C ALA A 158 -15.14 8.53 10.52
N GLU A 159 -14.64 8.24 11.71
CA GLU A 159 -15.44 7.88 12.89
C GLU A 159 -16.43 8.98 13.24
N ALA A 160 -15.99 10.24 13.32
CA ALA A 160 -16.85 11.37 13.66
C ALA A 160 -17.97 11.58 12.63
N LYS A 161 -17.70 11.40 11.33
CA LYS A 161 -18.71 11.45 10.27
C LYS A 161 -19.74 10.35 10.43
N LEU A 162 -19.30 9.12 10.70
CA LEU A 162 -20.20 7.97 10.85
C LEU A 162 -21.07 8.08 12.10
N VAL A 163 -20.50 8.42 13.26
CA VAL A 163 -21.24 8.57 14.53
C VAL A 163 -22.40 9.57 14.40
N ARG A 164 -22.20 10.69 13.69
CA ARG A 164 -23.26 11.67 13.43
C ARG A 164 -24.45 11.08 12.67
N SER A 165 -24.21 10.09 11.81
CA SER A 165 -25.26 9.42 11.03
C SER A 165 -26.02 8.34 11.81
N PHE A 166 -25.46 7.84 12.91
CA PHE A 166 -26.04 6.71 13.65
C PHE A 166 -27.30 7.09 14.41
N ALA A 167 -27.49 8.35 14.81
CA ALA A 167 -28.68 8.79 15.55
C ALA A 167 -29.99 8.38 14.86
N ARG A 168 -30.05 8.45 13.52
CA ARG A 168 -31.22 7.99 12.75
C ARG A 168 -31.37 6.47 12.76
N TYR A 169 -30.26 5.74 12.71
CA TYR A 169 -30.27 4.28 12.72
C TYR A 169 -30.62 3.72 14.11
N GLU A 170 -30.34 4.48 15.17
CA GLU A 170 -30.71 4.14 16.54
C GLU A 170 -32.14 4.53 16.93
N GLU A 171 -32.91 5.09 16.00
CA GLU A 171 -34.29 5.49 16.25
C GLU A 171 -35.14 4.24 16.59
N PRO A 172 -35.80 4.21 17.77
CA PRO A 172 -36.63 3.07 18.15
C PRO A 172 -37.85 2.91 17.24
N TYR A 173 -38.27 1.69 16.99
CA TYR A 173 -39.53 1.38 16.30
C TYR A 173 -40.25 0.19 16.92
N LEU A 174 -41.54 0.04 16.63
CA LEU A 174 -42.33 -1.12 17.04
C LEU A 174 -42.12 -2.29 16.08
N ASN A 175 -41.60 -3.40 16.57
CA ASN A 175 -41.47 -4.62 15.77
C ASN A 175 -42.85 -5.31 15.59
N SER A 176 -42.88 -6.40 14.80
CA SER A 176 -44.11 -7.15 14.51
C SER A 176 -44.79 -7.79 15.72
N ALA A 177 -44.08 -7.92 16.84
CA ALA A 177 -44.61 -8.42 18.10
C ALA A 177 -45.08 -7.30 19.05
N GLY A 178 -44.98 -6.03 18.63
CA GLY A 178 -45.42 -4.88 19.41
C GLY A 178 -44.42 -4.39 20.45
N TYR A 179 -43.17 -4.87 20.43
CA TYR A 179 -42.11 -4.36 21.31
C TYR A 179 -41.37 -3.19 20.67
N LEU A 180 -40.96 -2.20 21.47
CA LEU A 180 -39.98 -1.22 21.03
C LEU A 180 -38.61 -1.88 20.87
N VAL A 181 -38.00 -1.71 19.70
CA VAL A 181 -36.68 -2.21 19.36
C VAL A 181 -35.85 -1.05 18.84
N ARG A 182 -34.58 -1.00 19.22
CA ARG A 182 -33.60 -0.08 18.62
C ARG A 182 -32.26 -0.77 18.40
N TRP A 183 -31.53 -0.28 17.41
CA TRP A 183 -30.11 -0.53 17.29
C TRP A 183 -29.40 0.49 18.16
N HIS A 184 -28.31 0.09 18.80
CA HIS A 184 -27.50 1.00 19.58
C HIS A 184 -26.03 0.76 19.24
N PHE A 185 -25.35 1.79 18.75
CA PHE A 185 -23.94 1.72 18.45
C PHE A 185 -23.16 1.45 19.74
N GLU A 186 -22.26 0.47 19.69
CA GLU A 186 -21.39 0.17 20.82
C GLU A 186 -19.96 0.66 20.58
N ALA A 187 -19.39 0.27 19.43
CA ALA A 187 -18.00 0.55 19.12
C ALA A 187 -17.68 0.34 17.64
N PHE A 188 -16.63 1.01 17.17
CA PHE A 188 -15.86 0.54 16.02
C PHE A 188 -14.96 -0.61 16.49
N VAL A 189 -15.08 -1.76 15.84
CA VAL A 189 -14.34 -2.98 16.15
C VAL A 189 -13.08 -3.09 15.29
N ASP A 190 -13.11 -2.51 14.09
CA ASP A 190 -11.98 -2.50 13.18
C ASP A 190 -12.06 -1.34 12.18
N SER A 191 -10.94 -1.00 11.55
CA SER A 191 -10.87 0.07 10.55
C SER A 191 -9.74 -0.16 9.55
N TYR A 192 -10.03 0.08 8.28
CA TYR A 192 -9.10 -0.08 7.17
C TYR A 192 -9.14 1.15 6.28
N GLN A 193 -7.97 1.66 5.89
CA GLN A 193 -7.85 2.64 4.81
C GLN A 193 -7.80 1.89 3.48
N LEU A 194 -8.62 2.31 2.52
CA LEU A 194 -8.66 1.71 1.19
C LEU A 194 -7.72 2.47 0.24
N ASP A 195 -7.06 1.74 -0.65
CA ASP A 195 -6.27 2.30 -1.75
C ASP A 195 -7.19 2.75 -2.91
N VAL A 196 -8.22 3.52 -2.55
CA VAL A 196 -9.22 4.06 -3.45
C VAL A 196 -9.41 5.52 -3.12
N SER A 197 -9.17 6.38 -4.10
CA SER A 197 -9.28 7.84 -3.96
C SER A 197 -10.53 8.42 -4.62
N ALA A 198 -11.10 7.73 -5.61
CA ALA A 198 -12.24 8.18 -6.41
C ALA A 198 -13.49 7.30 -6.22
N ALA A 199 -14.66 7.93 -6.19
CA ALA A 199 -15.93 7.21 -6.07
C ALA A 199 -16.23 6.35 -7.31
N ASP A 200 -15.81 6.81 -8.50
CA ASP A 200 -16.06 6.11 -9.76
C ASP A 200 -15.32 4.76 -9.84
N THR A 201 -14.26 4.56 -9.03
CA THR A 201 -13.58 3.27 -8.92
C THR A 201 -14.54 2.17 -8.45
N PHE A 202 -15.53 2.50 -7.61
CA PHE A 202 -16.56 1.53 -7.17
C PHE A 202 -17.54 1.13 -8.28
N LEU A 203 -17.51 1.80 -9.43
CA LEU A 203 -18.35 1.51 -10.59
C LEU A 203 -17.60 0.70 -11.66
N SER A 204 -16.33 0.34 -11.43
CA SER A 204 -15.55 -0.46 -12.37
C SER A 204 -16.08 -1.90 -12.47
N GLU A 205 -15.86 -2.54 -13.61
CA GLU A 205 -16.25 -3.95 -13.82
C GLU A 205 -15.41 -4.93 -12.99
N GLU A 206 -14.21 -4.53 -12.57
CA GLU A 206 -13.28 -5.35 -11.77
C GLU A 206 -13.73 -5.46 -10.30
N GLY A 207 -14.62 -4.56 -9.86
CA GLY A 207 -15.02 -4.44 -8.46
C GLY A 207 -13.93 -3.80 -7.59
N VAL A 208 -14.27 -3.50 -6.34
CA VAL A 208 -13.35 -2.91 -5.36
C VAL A 208 -13.33 -3.77 -4.11
N GLU A 209 -12.14 -4.20 -3.69
CA GLU A 209 -11.98 -4.84 -2.38
C GLU A 209 -12.13 -3.79 -1.28
N VAL A 210 -13.16 -3.97 -0.44
CA VAL A 210 -13.46 -3.07 0.69
C VAL A 210 -13.18 -3.71 2.05
N PHE A 211 -13.05 -5.04 2.06
CA PHE A 211 -12.79 -5.85 3.24
C PHE A 211 -12.30 -7.23 2.79
N SER A 212 -11.33 -7.78 3.51
CA SER A 212 -10.92 -9.17 3.40
C SER A 212 -10.73 -9.78 4.78
N SER A 213 -11.03 -11.08 4.89
CA SER A 213 -10.78 -11.87 6.09
C SER A 213 -9.92 -13.07 5.73
N LEU A 214 -8.83 -13.25 6.48
CA LEU A 214 -7.90 -14.36 6.27
C LEU A 214 -8.27 -15.51 7.19
N HIS A 215 -8.61 -16.65 6.58
CA HIS A 215 -8.87 -17.89 7.30
C HIS A 215 -7.80 -18.93 6.97
N GLN A 216 -7.54 -19.81 7.91
CA GLN A 216 -6.63 -20.93 7.72
C GLN A 216 -7.43 -22.22 7.54
N ARG A 217 -6.99 -23.07 6.62
CA ARG A 217 -7.50 -24.42 6.44
C ARG A 217 -6.35 -25.38 6.19
N ARG A 218 -6.59 -26.67 6.42
CA ARG A 218 -5.62 -27.71 6.08
C ARG A 218 -5.43 -27.77 4.56
N LEU A 219 -4.18 -27.71 4.10
CA LEU A 219 -3.84 -27.84 2.68
C LEU A 219 -4.15 -29.27 2.20
N GLN A 220 -4.81 -29.37 1.05
CA GLN A 220 -5.09 -30.64 0.36
C GLN A 220 -4.23 -30.74 -0.90
N PRO A 221 -3.87 -31.95 -1.38
CA PRO A 221 -3.03 -32.11 -2.56
C PRO A 221 -3.55 -31.36 -3.81
N ALA A 222 -4.87 -31.31 -4.02
CA ALA A 222 -5.48 -30.59 -5.13
C ALA A 222 -5.39 -29.05 -5.04
N MET A 223 -4.96 -28.51 -3.89
CA MET A 223 -4.76 -27.07 -3.67
C MET A 223 -3.28 -26.69 -3.72
N GLU A 224 -2.39 -27.65 -3.97
CA GLU A 224 -0.96 -27.37 -4.12
C GLU A 224 -0.73 -26.50 -5.35
N TRP A 225 -0.05 -25.37 -5.16
CA TRP A 225 0.33 -24.49 -6.25
C TRP A 225 1.71 -24.90 -6.77
N HIS A 226 1.77 -25.36 -8.01
CA HIS A 226 3.00 -25.73 -8.70
C HIS A 226 3.33 -24.69 -9.78
N PRO A 227 4.12 -23.64 -9.46
CA PRO A 227 4.36 -22.52 -10.37
C PRO A 227 5.09 -22.92 -11.68
N ASP A 228 5.74 -24.08 -11.70
CA ASP A 228 6.46 -24.60 -12.87
C ASP A 228 5.55 -25.41 -13.82
N THR A 229 4.31 -25.67 -13.42
CA THR A 229 3.32 -26.37 -14.26
C THR A 229 2.39 -25.33 -14.88
N PRO A 230 2.24 -25.27 -16.21
CA PRO A 230 1.23 -24.41 -16.81
C PRO A 230 -0.13 -24.77 -16.21
N SER A 231 -0.82 -23.82 -15.59
CA SER A 231 -2.17 -24.08 -15.10
C SER A 231 -3.09 -24.40 -16.28
N GLU A 232 -4.01 -25.35 -16.12
CA GLU A 232 -5.07 -25.58 -17.13
C GLU A 232 -5.90 -24.30 -17.36
N ASP A 233 -5.95 -23.41 -16.37
CA ASP A 233 -6.61 -22.10 -16.44
C ASP A 233 -5.95 -21.10 -17.40
N SER A 234 -4.70 -21.35 -17.82
CA SER A 234 -4.05 -20.54 -18.88
C SER A 234 -4.71 -20.69 -20.26
N LYS A 235 -5.69 -21.60 -20.40
CA LYS A 235 -6.50 -21.79 -21.62
C LYS A 235 -7.92 -21.20 -21.51
N ARG A 236 -8.30 -20.62 -20.37
CA ARG A 236 -9.69 -20.16 -20.10
C ARG A 236 -9.89 -18.64 -20.20
N TYR A 237 -8.85 -17.90 -20.58
CA TYR A 237 -8.91 -16.46 -20.85
C TYR A 237 -8.23 -16.14 -22.18
#